data_AF-A0A7V1ZHV7-F1
#
_entry.id   AF-A0A7V1ZHV7-F1
#
_cell.length_a   1.000
_cell.length_b   1.000
_cell.length_c   1.000
_cell.angle_alpha   90.00
_cell.angle_beta   90.00
_cell.angle_gamma   90.00
#
_symmetry.space_group_name_H-M   'P 1'
#
loop_
_entity.id
_entity.type
_entity.pdbx_description
1 polymer ?
#
loop_
_entity_poly.entity_id
_entity_poly.type
_entity_poly.pdbx_seq_one_letter_code
_entity_poly.pdbx_strand_id
1 'polypeptide(L)'
;MGARVFRICALLLALLACGQPLVPRHLAGLSRSKLLTGRPAVELLRQMHQGRFQPPSAVVAEYGNGRLTLYLALFKSPAEAKAALEAMTEAMAHSRSFSPPRPQRDEPQRFLTVGPGGHHLFWRSENKVYWLAGDPERVFAAAGELPAPPPGVWL
;
A
#
# COMPACT_ATOMS: atom_id res chain seq x y z
N MET A 1 52.30 44.15 5.31
CA MET A 1 50.91 44.35 4.86
C MET A 1 50.35 43.00 4.46
N GLY A 2 49.28 42.56 5.15
CA GLY A 2 48.88 41.16 5.28
C GLY A 2 48.23 40.55 4.05
N ALA A 3 48.48 39.25 3.86
CA ALA A 3 47.90 38.40 2.84
C ALA A 3 46.74 37.57 3.42
N ARG A 4 45.63 37.51 2.66
CA ARG A 4 44.61 36.44 2.57
C ARG A 4 43.80 36.21 3.88
N VAL A 5 42.51 35.91 3.85
CA VAL A 5 41.93 34.66 3.36
C VAL A 5 40.43 34.89 3.12
N PHE A 6 39.97 34.62 1.89
CA PHE A 6 38.57 34.36 1.58
C PHE A 6 38.15 33.09 2.33
N ARG A 7 37.27 33.20 3.33
CA ARG A 7 36.59 32.05 3.93
C ARG A 7 35.19 31.92 3.33
N ILE A 8 35.12 31.21 2.22
CA ILE A 8 33.87 30.62 1.72
C ILE A 8 33.54 29.47 2.68
N CYS A 9 32.71 29.73 3.69
CA CYS A 9 32.05 28.67 4.44
C CYS A 9 30.85 28.18 3.62
N ALA A 10 31.10 27.26 2.70
CA ALA A 10 30.06 26.45 2.09
C ALA A 10 29.57 25.44 3.13
N LEU A 11 28.55 25.83 3.92
CA LEU A 11 27.78 24.87 4.71
C LEU A 11 26.92 24.03 3.76
N LEU A 12 27.40 22.85 3.40
CA LEU A 12 26.61 21.76 2.84
C LEU A 12 25.62 21.27 3.91
N LEU A 13 24.43 21.88 3.96
CA LEU A 13 23.26 21.31 4.60
C LEU A 13 22.80 20.08 3.80
N ALA A 14 23.41 18.93 4.07
CA ALA A 14 22.85 17.65 3.69
C ALA A 14 21.57 17.43 4.50
N LEU A 15 20.43 17.78 3.92
CA LEU A 15 19.11 17.44 4.42
C LEU A 15 19.02 15.92 4.57
N LEU A 16 19.16 15.45 5.81
CA LEU A 16 18.74 14.14 6.27
C LEU A 16 17.20 14.07 6.24
N ALA A 17 16.61 14.16 5.05
CA ALA A 17 15.25 13.69 4.82
C ALA A 17 15.27 12.16 4.73
N CYS A 18 15.66 11.50 5.83
CA CYS A 18 15.35 10.09 6.04
C CYS A 18 13.85 10.00 6.30
N GLY A 19 13.05 10.16 5.23
CA GLY A 19 11.63 9.86 5.27
C GLY A 19 11.47 8.40 5.68
N GLN A 20 10.57 8.13 6.63
CA GLN A 20 10.21 6.77 6.97
C GLN A 20 9.78 6.04 5.68
N PRO A 21 10.24 4.79 5.47
CA PRO A 21 9.86 4.07 4.27
C PRO A 21 8.35 3.86 4.25
N LEU A 22 7.71 4.15 3.11
CA LEU A 22 6.26 4.03 2.88
C LEU A 22 5.70 2.64 3.24
N VAL A 23 6.54 1.61 3.19
CA VAL A 23 6.24 0.24 3.60
C VAL A 23 7.35 -0.30 4.48
N PRO A 24 7.03 -1.06 5.53
CA PRO A 24 8.02 -1.48 6.52
C PRO A 24 8.99 -2.53 5.96
N ARG A 25 10.16 -2.67 6.60
CA ARG A 25 11.16 -3.71 6.24
C ARG A 25 10.73 -5.11 6.69
N HIS A 26 9.90 -5.18 7.72
CA HIS A 26 9.29 -6.42 8.23
C HIS A 26 7.78 -6.19 8.35
N LEU A 27 6.99 -7.23 8.10
CA LEU A 27 5.53 -7.19 8.22
C LEU A 27 5.03 -8.60 8.58
N ALA A 28 4.21 -8.74 9.63
CA ALA A 28 3.71 -10.04 10.10
C ALA A 28 4.84 -11.06 10.38
N GLY A 29 5.96 -10.58 10.94
CA GLY A 29 7.15 -11.40 11.21
C GLY A 29 7.93 -11.86 9.96
N LEU A 30 7.61 -11.33 8.78
CA LEU A 30 8.30 -11.67 7.52
C LEU A 30 9.20 -10.51 7.07
N SER A 31 10.41 -10.83 6.59
CA SER A 31 11.30 -9.84 5.97
C SER A 31 10.86 -9.52 4.55
N ARG A 32 10.96 -8.24 4.16
CA ARG A 32 10.69 -7.79 2.79
C ARG A 32 11.71 -8.38 1.83
N SER A 33 11.27 -9.19 0.87
CA SER A 33 12.11 -9.86 -0.13
C SER A 33 12.15 -9.10 -1.46
N LYS A 34 11.10 -8.34 -1.79
CA LYS A 34 11.04 -7.55 -3.02
C LYS A 34 10.30 -6.23 -2.80
N LEU A 35 10.69 -5.21 -3.55
CA LEU A 35 10.08 -3.89 -3.49
C LEU A 35 10.06 -3.27 -4.89
N LEU A 36 8.87 -2.86 -5.33
CA LEU A 36 8.64 -2.02 -6.49
C LEU A 36 8.04 -0.70 -6.02
N THR A 37 8.50 0.42 -6.56
CA THR A 37 8.04 1.77 -6.19
C THR A 37 7.80 2.62 -7.43
N GLY A 38 6.80 3.50 -7.40
CA GLY A 38 6.53 4.44 -8.48
C GLY A 38 6.07 3.74 -9.76
N ARG A 39 6.65 4.12 -10.92
CA ARG A 39 6.19 3.65 -12.24
C ARG A 39 6.15 2.12 -12.39
N PRO A 40 7.16 1.33 -11.99
CA PRO A 40 7.08 -0.13 -12.02
C PRO A 40 5.92 -0.72 -11.20
N ALA A 41 5.62 -0.15 -10.03
CA ALA A 41 4.51 -0.61 -9.19
C ALA A 41 3.15 -0.26 -9.82
N VAL A 42 3.02 0.96 -10.37
CA VAL A 42 1.80 1.39 -11.08
C VAL A 42 1.55 0.52 -12.31
N GLU A 43 2.59 0.17 -13.06
CA GLU A 43 2.47 -0.69 -14.23
C GLU A 43 2.04 -2.11 -13.87
N LEU A 44 2.57 -2.68 -12.79
CA LEU A 44 2.12 -3.98 -12.28
C LEU A 44 0.62 -3.94 -11.92
N LEU A 45 0.18 -2.93 -11.18
CA LEU A 45 -1.24 -2.75 -10.84
C LEU A 45 -2.11 -2.58 -12.09
N ARG A 46 -1.65 -1.78 -13.06
CA ARG A 46 -2.35 -1.61 -14.34
C ARG A 46 -2.55 -2.93 -15.05
N GLN A 47 -1.54 -3.79 -15.10
CA GLN A 47 -1.61 -5.11 -15.72
C GLN A 47 -2.57 -6.04 -14.97
N MET A 48 -2.45 -6.12 -13.64
CA MET A 48 -3.34 -6.92 -12.79
C MET A 48 -4.82 -6.56 -12.97
N HIS A 49 -5.10 -5.28 -13.22
CA HIS A 49 -6.45 -4.76 -13.42
C HIS A 49 -6.81 -4.51 -14.89
N GLN A 50 -6.13 -5.15 -15.84
CA GLN A 50 -6.44 -5.08 -17.28
C GLN A 50 -6.56 -3.64 -17.83
N GLY A 51 -5.72 -2.73 -17.33
CA GLY A 51 -5.69 -1.33 -17.73
C GLY A 51 -6.67 -0.42 -16.98
N ARG A 52 -7.58 -0.95 -16.16
CA ARG A 52 -8.67 -0.18 -15.53
C ARG A 52 -8.28 0.53 -14.23
N PHE A 53 -7.13 0.19 -13.66
CA PHE A 53 -6.65 0.77 -12.41
C PHE A 53 -5.23 1.29 -12.58
N GLN A 54 -5.06 2.61 -12.41
CA GLN A 54 -3.77 3.26 -12.55
C GLN A 54 -3.67 4.41 -11.53
N PRO A 55 -3.27 4.14 -10.28
CA PRO A 55 -3.13 5.19 -9.28
C PRO A 55 -1.96 6.14 -9.66
N PRO A 56 -1.97 7.40 -9.18
CA PRO A 56 -0.88 8.35 -9.42
C PRO A 56 0.51 7.83 -9.03
N SER A 57 0.59 7.08 -7.94
CA SER A 57 1.80 6.40 -7.49
C SER A 57 1.43 5.12 -6.73
N ALA A 58 2.35 4.16 -6.68
CA ALA A 58 2.16 2.91 -5.97
C ALA A 58 3.47 2.38 -5.38
N VAL A 59 3.33 1.50 -4.40
CA VAL A 59 4.37 0.64 -3.87
C VAL A 59 3.85 -0.79 -3.84
N VAL A 60 4.66 -1.75 -4.28
CA VAL A 60 4.37 -3.18 -4.12
C VAL A 60 5.53 -3.81 -3.39
N ALA A 61 5.26 -4.43 -2.24
CA ALA A 61 6.26 -5.09 -1.42
C ALA A 61 5.88 -6.55 -1.19
N GLU A 62 6.79 -7.46 -1.52
CA GLU A 62 6.64 -8.88 -1.20
C GLU A 62 7.46 -9.20 0.05
N TYR A 63 6.91 -10.03 0.93
CA TYR A 63 7.50 -10.45 2.18
C TYR A 63 7.57 -11.97 2.25
N GLY A 64 8.65 -12.47 2.87
CA GLY A 64 8.85 -13.90 3.06
C GLY A 64 8.91 -14.70 1.76
N ASN A 65 9.47 -14.13 0.68
CA ASN A 65 9.55 -14.74 -0.66
C ASN A 65 8.18 -15.07 -1.25
N GLY A 66 7.24 -14.12 -1.18
CA GLY A 66 5.92 -14.22 -1.82
C GLY A 66 4.81 -14.78 -0.92
N ARG A 67 5.08 -15.03 0.36
CA ARG A 67 4.07 -15.48 1.34
C ARG A 67 3.05 -14.39 1.71
N LEU A 68 3.45 -13.13 1.54
CA LEU A 68 2.60 -11.97 1.74
C LEU A 68 3.01 -10.88 0.76
N THR A 69 2.03 -10.25 0.12
CA THR A 69 2.25 -9.08 -0.74
C THR A 69 1.41 -7.93 -0.26
N LEU A 70 2.03 -6.77 -0.08
CA LEU A 70 1.38 -5.48 0.15
C LEU A 70 1.40 -4.67 -1.14
N TYR A 71 0.21 -4.35 -1.65
CA TYR A 71 -0.02 -3.34 -2.66
C TYR A 71 -0.51 -2.07 -1.96
N LEU A 72 0.21 -0.97 -2.16
CA LEU A 72 -0.12 0.34 -1.60
C LEU A 72 -0.29 1.32 -2.76
N ALA A 73 -1.52 1.76 -3.00
CA ALA A 73 -1.83 2.80 -3.98
C ALA A 73 -1.95 4.16 -3.27
N LEU A 74 -1.31 5.20 -3.84
CA LEU A 74 -1.30 6.56 -3.31
C LEU A 74 -2.07 7.50 -4.24
N PHE A 75 -2.98 8.26 -3.67
CA PHE A 75 -3.86 9.20 -4.37
C PHE A 75 -3.59 10.64 -3.94
N LYS A 76 -4.11 11.62 -4.69
CA LYS A 76 -3.92 13.04 -4.36
C LYS A 76 -4.76 13.47 -3.16
N SER A 77 -5.87 12.77 -2.90
CA SER A 77 -6.79 13.10 -1.82
C SER A 77 -7.43 11.86 -1.19
N PRO A 78 -7.93 11.97 0.05
CA PRO A 78 -8.77 10.93 0.66
C PRO A 78 -10.04 10.61 -0.14
N ALA A 79 -10.59 11.59 -0.87
CA ALA A 79 -11.77 11.40 -1.71
C ALA A 79 -11.46 10.49 -2.92
N GLU A 80 -10.31 10.68 -3.57
CA GLU A 80 -9.84 9.79 -4.64
C GLU A 80 -9.59 8.36 -4.14
N ALA A 81 -8.97 8.22 -2.96
CA ALA A 81 -8.75 6.90 -2.34
C ALA A 81 -10.06 6.20 -1.99
N LYS A 82 -11.08 6.95 -1.53
CA LYS A 82 -12.43 6.45 -1.32
C LYS A 82 -13.05 5.95 -2.62
N ALA A 83 -13.08 6.78 -3.67
CA ALA A 83 -13.65 6.39 -4.96
C ALA A 83 -12.96 5.14 -5.56
N ALA A 84 -11.63 5.03 -5.40
CA ALA A 84 -10.88 3.86 -5.83
C ALA A 84 -11.25 2.59 -5.06
N LEU A 85 -11.41 2.67 -3.73
CA LEU A 85 -11.84 1.55 -2.90
C LEU A 85 -13.25 1.08 -3.25
N GLU A 86 -14.17 2.01 -3.49
CA GLU A 86 -15.56 1.71 -3.89
C GLU A 86 -15.60 0.99 -5.24
N ALA A 87 -14.88 1.52 -6.23
CA ALA A 87 -14.76 0.90 -7.55
C ALA A 87 -14.12 -0.50 -7.48
N MET A 88 -13.10 -0.69 -6.64
CA MET A 88 -12.46 -1.99 -6.44
C MET A 88 -13.41 -2.99 -5.78
N THR A 89 -14.17 -2.56 -4.78
CA THR A 89 -15.15 -3.41 -4.08
C THR A 89 -16.24 -3.87 -5.03
N GLU A 90 -16.80 -2.94 -5.82
CA GLU A 90 -17.83 -3.21 -6.82
C GLU A 90 -17.33 -4.16 -7.92
N ALA A 91 -16.12 -3.94 -8.44
CA ALA A 91 -15.52 -4.80 -9.44
C ALA A 91 -15.25 -6.22 -8.90
N MET A 92 -14.81 -6.34 -7.65
CA MET A 92 -14.59 -7.63 -7.00
C MET A 92 -15.89 -8.37 -6.69
N ALA A 93 -16.97 -7.65 -6.33
CA ALA A 93 -18.29 -8.25 -6.08
C ALA A 93 -18.84 -8.99 -7.31
N HIS A 94 -18.49 -8.52 -8.51
CA HIS A 94 -18.88 -9.11 -9.79
C HIS A 94 -17.81 -10.00 -10.42
N SER A 95 -16.71 -10.26 -9.72
CA SER A 95 -15.62 -11.08 -10.22
C SER A 95 -15.99 -12.56 -10.20
N ARG A 96 -15.49 -13.31 -11.19
CA ARG A 96 -15.53 -14.79 -11.19
C ARG A 96 -14.34 -15.42 -10.48
N SER A 97 -13.28 -14.66 -10.26
CA SER A 97 -12.03 -15.16 -9.67
C SER A 97 -11.97 -14.98 -8.15
N PHE A 98 -12.80 -14.09 -7.61
CA PHE A 98 -12.82 -13.75 -6.19
C PHE A 98 -14.20 -14.01 -5.62
N SER A 99 -14.27 -14.41 -4.36
CA SER A 99 -15.53 -14.35 -3.61
C SER A 99 -16.02 -12.88 -3.51
N PRO A 100 -17.33 -12.63 -3.38
CA PRO A 100 -17.81 -11.29 -3.10
C PRO A 100 -17.16 -10.73 -1.83
N PRO A 101 -16.61 -9.50 -1.84
CA PRO A 101 -16.01 -8.90 -0.66
C PRO A 101 -17.01 -8.78 0.50
N ARG A 102 -16.54 -9.05 1.72
CA ARG A 102 -17.33 -8.91 2.95
C ARG A 102 -16.59 -8.02 3.95
N PRO A 103 -17.28 -7.12 4.67
CA PRO A 103 -16.65 -6.40 5.77
C PRO A 103 -16.19 -7.38 6.85
N GLN A 104 -15.04 -7.12 7.49
CA GLN A 104 -14.62 -7.89 8.66
C GLN A 104 -15.56 -7.63 9.84
N ARG A 105 -15.72 -8.64 10.69
CA ARG A 105 -16.64 -8.56 11.83
C ARG A 105 -16.28 -7.45 12.82
N ASP A 106 -15.00 -7.37 13.18
CA ASP A 106 -14.54 -6.45 14.23
C ASP A 106 -14.07 -5.10 13.67
N GLU A 107 -13.81 -5.03 12.37
CA GLU A 107 -13.35 -3.82 11.68
C GLU A 107 -14.00 -3.73 10.29
N PRO A 108 -15.30 -3.35 10.21
CA PRO A 108 -16.09 -3.44 8.99
C PRO A 108 -15.60 -2.54 7.84
N GLN A 109 -14.66 -1.63 8.13
CA GLN A 109 -13.98 -0.81 7.15
C GLN A 109 -12.88 -1.57 6.38
N ARG A 110 -12.55 -2.80 6.79
CA ARG A 110 -11.70 -3.70 6.02
C ARG A 110 -12.55 -4.74 5.31
N PHE A 111 -12.31 -4.91 4.02
CA PHE A 111 -13.01 -5.87 3.20
C PHE A 111 -12.14 -7.10 2.97
N LEU A 112 -12.70 -8.26 3.29
CA LEU A 112 -12.12 -9.57 3.08
C LEU A 112 -12.69 -10.19 1.81
N THR A 113 -11.82 -10.77 1.00
CA THR A 113 -12.20 -11.69 -0.07
C THR A 113 -11.17 -12.82 -0.19
N VAL A 114 -11.58 -13.93 -0.82
CA VAL A 114 -10.73 -15.08 -1.13
C VAL A 114 -10.66 -15.23 -2.65
N GLY A 115 -9.46 -15.45 -3.17
CA GLY A 115 -9.21 -15.59 -4.61
C GLY A 115 -7.82 -16.13 -4.91
N PRO A 116 -7.25 -15.84 -6.10
CA PRO A 116 -5.92 -16.29 -6.48
C PRO A 116 -4.85 -15.81 -5.49
N GLY A 117 -4.08 -16.75 -4.93
CA GLY A 117 -3.05 -16.43 -3.94
C GLY A 117 -3.55 -16.40 -2.49
N GLY A 118 -4.82 -16.74 -2.24
CA GLY A 118 -5.34 -16.99 -0.90
C GLY A 118 -6.27 -15.89 -0.40
N HIS A 119 -5.97 -15.36 0.79
CA HIS A 119 -6.79 -14.32 1.41
C HIS A 119 -6.34 -12.94 0.95
N HIS A 120 -7.32 -12.06 0.82
CA HIS A 120 -7.11 -10.67 0.46
C HIS A 120 -7.84 -9.77 1.43
N LEU A 121 -7.11 -8.80 1.98
CA LEU A 121 -7.70 -7.77 2.82
C LEU A 121 -7.37 -6.41 2.26
N PHE A 122 -8.38 -5.56 2.11
CA PHE A 122 -8.18 -4.24 1.54
C PHE A 122 -9.04 -3.19 2.22
N TRP A 123 -8.49 -1.98 2.32
CA TRP A 123 -9.09 -0.82 2.99
C TRP A 123 -8.40 0.46 2.52
N ARG A 124 -8.85 1.61 3.01
CA ARG A 124 -8.17 2.89 2.83
C ARG A 124 -7.71 3.46 4.16
N SER A 125 -6.64 4.23 4.16
CA SER A 125 -6.30 5.12 5.27
C SER A 125 -5.74 6.41 4.68
N GLU A 126 -6.28 7.55 5.09
CA GLU A 126 -6.01 8.86 4.47
C GLU A 126 -6.24 8.83 2.94
N ASN A 127 -5.23 9.23 2.16
CA ASN A 127 -5.18 9.23 0.71
C ASN A 127 -4.59 7.93 0.11
N LYS A 128 -4.59 6.83 0.86
CA LYS A 128 -3.96 5.57 0.46
C LYS A 128 -4.98 4.43 0.45
N VAL A 129 -4.83 3.52 -0.51
CA VAL A 129 -5.52 2.22 -0.50
C VAL A 129 -4.49 1.13 -0.25
N TYR A 130 -4.76 0.33 0.78
CA TYR A 130 -3.96 -0.83 1.17
C TYR A 130 -4.65 -2.08 0.67
N TRP A 131 -3.89 -2.99 0.09
CA TRP A 131 -4.34 -4.33 -0.29
C TRP A 131 -3.27 -5.36 0.06
N LEU A 132 -3.60 -6.26 0.96
CA LEU A 132 -2.78 -7.42 1.34
C LEU A 132 -3.27 -8.66 0.60
N ALA A 133 -2.34 -9.52 0.19
CA ALA A 133 -2.62 -10.82 -0.43
C ALA A 133 -1.66 -11.89 0.12
N GLY A 134 -2.15 -13.07 0.48
CA GLY A 134 -1.31 -14.20 0.89
C GLY A 134 -2.00 -15.18 1.84
N ASP A 135 -1.17 -15.86 2.66
CA ASP A 135 -1.65 -16.79 3.69
C ASP A 135 -2.58 -16.06 4.69
N PRO A 136 -3.75 -16.63 5.06
CA PRO A 136 -4.71 -15.96 5.94
C PRO A 136 -4.10 -15.41 7.23
N GLU A 137 -3.33 -16.22 7.95
CA GLU A 137 -2.67 -15.80 9.20
C GLU A 137 -1.75 -14.59 8.99
N ARG A 138 -1.02 -14.55 7.85
CA ARG A 138 -0.10 -13.45 7.54
C ARG A 138 -0.84 -12.20 7.12
N VAL A 139 -1.93 -12.34 6.37
CA VAL A 139 -2.78 -11.21 5.95
C VAL A 139 -3.39 -10.52 7.18
N PHE A 140 -3.98 -11.28 8.10
CA PHE A 140 -4.59 -10.70 9.29
C PHE A 140 -3.57 -10.11 10.28
N ALA A 141 -2.42 -10.77 10.48
CA ALA A 141 -1.35 -10.20 11.29
C ALA A 141 -0.80 -8.89 10.68
N ALA A 142 -0.57 -8.87 9.36
CA ALA A 142 -0.06 -7.69 8.66
C ALA A 142 -1.05 -6.52 8.71
N ALA A 143 -2.35 -6.80 8.65
CA ALA A 143 -3.41 -5.81 8.76
C ALA A 143 -3.32 -5.02 10.08
N GLY A 144 -3.01 -5.71 11.20
CA GLY A 144 -2.85 -5.10 12.52
C GLY A 144 -1.59 -4.25 12.69
N GLU A 145 -0.58 -4.44 11.83
CA GLU A 145 0.67 -3.67 11.84
C GLU A 145 0.64 -2.44 10.91
N LEU A 146 -0.39 -2.32 10.06
CA LEU A 146 -0.54 -1.25 9.09
C LEU A 146 -1.54 -0.19 9.57
N PRO A 147 -1.48 1.05 9.04
CA PRO A 147 -2.41 2.11 9.42
C PRO A 147 -3.86 1.68 9.30
N ALA A 148 -4.59 1.83 10.41
CA ALA A 148 -5.99 1.45 10.48
C ALA A 148 -6.86 2.31 9.54
N PRO A 149 -7.97 1.74 9.02
CA PRO A 149 -9.02 2.54 8.40
C PRO A 149 -9.58 3.60 9.37
N PRO A 150 -9.91 4.82 8.90
CA PRO A 150 -10.63 5.77 9.74
C PRO A 150 -12.02 5.24 10.12
N PRO A 151 -12.50 5.55 11.33
CA PRO A 151 -13.81 5.09 11.79
C PRO A 151 -14.95 5.64 10.91
N GLY A 152 -16.08 4.93 10.90
CA GLY A 152 -17.31 5.35 10.21
C GLY A 152 -17.97 4.22 9.43
N VAL A 153 -19.19 4.46 8.93
CA VAL A 153 -19.91 3.50 8.07
C VAL A 153 -19.37 3.63 6.65
N TRP A 154 -18.93 2.49 6.10
CA TRP A 154 -18.39 2.41 4.74
C TRP A 154 -19.29 1.46 3.95
N LEU A 155 -19.70 1.91 2.75
CA LEU A 155 -20.58 1.21 1.81
C LEU A 155 -21.96 0.82 2.36
#